data_AF-A0A353NRJ3-F1
#
_entry.id   AF-A0A353NRJ3-F1
#
_cell.length_a   1.000
_cell.length_b   1.000
_cell.length_c   1.000
_cell.angle_alpha   90.00
_cell.angle_beta   90.00
_cell.angle_gamma   90.00
#
_symmetry.space_group_name_H-M   'P 1'
#
loop_
_entity.id
_entity.type
_entity.pdbx_description
1 polymer ?
#
loop_
_entity_poly.entity_id
_entity_poly.type
_entity_poly.pdbx_seq_one_letter_code
_entity_poly.pdbx_strand_id
1 'polypeptide(L)' 'MDLYLGIDVGSVSTNLILIDHQGELYLSPLYLRTQGQPIAVLKQGLALLEERL' A
#
# COMPACT_ATOMS: atom_id res chain seq x y z
N MET A 1 -6.60 13.16 -11.30
CA MET A 1 -7.47 12.02 -10.96
C MET A 1 -7.30 11.78 -9.49
N ASP A 2 -8.38 11.76 -8.73
CA ASP A 2 -8.30 11.52 -7.30
C ASP A 2 -8.22 10.02 -7.06
N LEU A 3 -7.22 9.60 -6.29
CA LEU A 3 -7.01 8.21 -5.90
C LEU A 3 -7.07 8.12 -4.37
N TYR A 4 -7.50 6.96 -3.88
CA TYR A 4 -7.60 6.68 -2.45
C TYR A 4 -6.62 5.57 -2.08
N LEU A 5 -5.77 5.84 -1.10
CA LEU A 5 -4.81 4.88 -0.57
C LEU A 5 -5.37 4.21 0.68
N GLY A 6 -5.61 2.90 0.59
CA GLY A 6 -5.91 2.06 1.74
C GLY A 6 -4.63 1.46 2.32
N ILE A 7 -4.47 1.54 3.65
CA ILE A 7 -3.33 1.00 4.38
C ILE A 7 -3.86 0.12 5.53
N ASP A 8 -3.43 -1.14 5.56
CA ASP A 8 -3.68 -2.07 6.66
C ASP A 8 -2.35 -2.55 7.23
N VAL A 9 -2.12 -2.29 8.52
CA VAL A 9 -0.86 -2.60 9.22
C VAL A 9 -1.14 -3.63 10.30
N GLY A 10 -0.75 -4.87 10.04
CA GLY A 10 -0.78 -5.97 11.00
C GLY A 10 0.61 -6.26 11.61
N SER A 11 0.64 -7.17 12.58
CA SER A 11 1.91 -7.66 13.16
C SER A 11 2.73 -8.50 12.17
N VAL A 12 2.06 -9.14 11.21
CA VAL A 12 2.66 -10.04 10.21
C VAL A 12 2.89 -9.34 8.88
N SER A 13 1.94 -8.50 8.45
CA SER A 13 1.92 -7.91 7.11
C SER A 13 1.41 -6.48 7.11
N THR A 14 1.95 -5.71 6.17
CA THR A 14 1.48 -4.38 5.80
C THR A 14 0.95 -4.46 4.37
N ASN A 15 -0.33 -4.16 4.19
CA ASN A 15 -1.03 -4.21 2.91
C ASN A 15 -1.34 -2.78 2.45
N LEU A 16 -1.05 -2.48 1.18
CA LEU A 16 -1.41 -1.22 0.55
C LEU A 16 -2.25 -1.48 -0.70
N ILE A 17 -3.34 -0.73 -0.84
CA ILE A 17 -4.20 -0.73 -2.03
C ILE A 17 -4.41 0.69 -2.52
N LEU A 18 -4.45 0.87 -3.83
CA LEU A 18 -4.77 2.16 -4.45
C LEU A 18 -6.01 1.97 -5.32
N ILE A 19 -7.07 2.71 -5.01
CA ILE A 19 -8.34 2.64 -5.74
C ILE A 19 -8.68 3.98 -6.36
N ASP A 20 -9.46 3.96 -7.44
CA ASP A 20 -10.08 5.15 -8.01
C ASP A 20 -11.41 5.50 -7.31
N HIS A 21 -12.09 6.53 -7.81
CA HIS A 21 -13.39 6.97 -7.31
C HIS A 21 -14.56 6.01 -7.60
N GLN A 22 -14.40 5.03 -8.48
CA GLN A 22 -15.38 3.94 -8.67
C GLN A 22 -15.18 2.83 -7.62
N GLY A 23 -14.06 2.86 -6.89
CA GLY A 23 -13.67 1.80 -5.97
C GLY A 23 -12.91 0.66 -6.66
N GLU A 24 -12.50 0.85 -7.91
CA GLU A 24 -11.73 -0.14 -8.66
C GLU A 24 -10.25 -0.04 -8.33
N LEU A 25 -9.55 -1.18 -8.34
CA LEU A 25 -8.10 -1.22 -8.09
C LEU A 25 -7.36 -0.52 -9.24
N TYR A 26 -6.68 0.57 -8.92
CA TYR A 26 -5.85 1.31 -9.88
C TYR A 26 -4.52 0.58 -10.15
N LEU A 27 -3.97 -0.08 -9.13
CA LEU A 27 -2.78 -0.92 -9.22
C LEU A 27 -3.02 -2.25 -8.50
N SER A 28 -2.20 -3.25 -8.81
CA SER A 28 -2.18 -4.50 -8.04
C SER A 28 -1.83 -4.23 -6.57
N PRO A 29 -2.56 -4.83 -5.60
CA PRO A 29 -2.27 -4.69 -4.18
C PRO A 29 -0.82 -5.00 -3.83
N LEU A 30 -0.25 -4.24 -2.91
CA LEU A 30 1.09 -4.45 -2.40
C LEU A 30 1.06 -5.09 -1.03
N TYR A 31 1.58 -6.31 -0.94
CA TYR A 31 1.76 -7.05 0.31
C TYR A 31 3.23 -7.03 0.73
N LEU A 32 3.51 -6.56 1.95
CA LEU A 32 4.86 -6.59 2.53
C LEU A 32 4.81 -7.25 3.92
N ARG A 33 5.88 -7.97 4.29
CA ARG A 33 6.01 -8.51 5.65
C ARG A 33 6.39 -7.38 6.60
N THR A 34 5.63 -7.17 7.67
CA THR A 34 5.87 -6.06 8.61
C THR A 34 7.16 -6.24 9.41
N GLN A 35 7.47 -7.49 9.80
CA GLN A 35 8.65 -7.85 10.59
C GLN A 35 8.84 -6.98 11.86
N GLY A 36 7.76 -6.53 12.47
CA GLY A 36 7.79 -5.62 13.62
C GLY A 36 8.30 -4.20 13.30
N GLN A 37 8.48 -3.85 12.02
CA GLN A 37 8.99 -2.56 11.55
C GLN A 37 7.95 -1.83 10.67
N PRO A 38 6.74 -1.52 11.19
CA PRO A 38 5.64 -0.99 10.39
C PRO A 38 5.98 0.32 9.67
N ILE A 39 6.74 1.21 10.31
CA ILE A 39 7.12 2.50 9.71
C ILE A 39 8.09 2.33 8.54
N ALA A 40 9.08 1.44 8.67
CA ALA A 40 10.05 1.20 7.61
C ALA A 40 9.38 0.53 6.40
N VAL A 41 8.55 -0.47 6.67
CA VAL A 41 7.80 -1.20 5.64
C VAL A 41 6.79 -0.31 4.94
N LEU A 42 6.12 0.59 5.66
CA LEU A 42 5.20 1.55 5.04
C LEU A 42 5.94 2.51 4.11
N LYS A 43 7.10 3.05 4.53
CA LYS A 43 7.93 3.92 3.67
C LYS A 43 8.38 3.18 2.40
N GLN A 44 8.82 1.94 2.54
CA GLN A 44 9.15 1.08 1.41
C GLN A 44 7.94 0.86 0.50
N GLY A 45 6.77 0.58 1.07
CA GLY A 45 5.54 0.36 0.33
C GLY A 45 5.10 1.58 -0.47
N LEU A 46 5.21 2.77 0.12
CA LEU A 46 4.91 4.03 -0.57
C LEU A 46 5.87 4.30 -1.73
N ALA A 47 7.17 4.07 -1.55
CA ALA A 47 8.15 4.23 -2.63
C ALA A 47 7.89 3.24 -3.79
N LEU A 48 7.55 1.98 -3.47
CA LEU A 48 7.20 0.98 -4.48
C LEU A 48 5.89 1.30 -5.22
N LEU A 49 4.94 1.97 -4.56
CA LEU A 49 3.74 2.47 -5.23
C LEU A 49 4.08 3.63 -6.17
N GLU A 50 4.91 4.58 -5.73
CA GLU A 50 5.36 5.70 -6.55
C GLU A 50 6.07 5.25 -7.84
N GLU A 51 6.91 4.21 -7.78
CA GLU A 51 7.55 3.61 -8.96
C GLU A 51 6.57 2.98 -9.97
N ARG A 52 5.36 2.66 -9.53
CA ARG A 52 4.32 1.97 -10.33
C ARG A 52 3.21 2.91 -10.81
N LEU A 53 3.20 4.17 -10.34
CA LEU A 53 2.28 5.20 -10.81
C LEU A 53 2.66 5.65 -12.23
#